data_AF-A0A815QN75-F1
#
_entry.id   AF-A0A815QN75-F1
#
_cell.length_a   1.000
_cell.length_b   1.000
_cell.length_c   1.000
_cell.angle_alpha   90.00
_cell.angle_beta   90.00
_cell.angle_gamma   90.00
#
_symmetry.space_group_name_H-M   'P 1'
#
loop_
_entity.id
_entity.type
_entity.pdbx_description
1 polymer ?
#
loop_
_entity_poly.entity_id
_entity_poly.type
_entity_poly.pdbx_seq_one_letter_code
_entity_poly.pdbx_strand_id
1 'polypeptide(L)'
;MAYCYYCRHFSCNRSNNHDAFTTTGFNNWKRALEATGGLLKYSQSKLHVTSTKNYESYVSQRQSNANVMNKLDPSRVIHIRKNRDRLIKICSTIHFLACQMISFRDHRENSQYVF
;
A
#
# COMPACT_ATOMS: atom_id res chain seq x y z
N MET A 1 -5.70 18.49 -1.79
CA MET A 1 -4.23 18.46 -1.53
C MET A 1 -3.63 17.33 -2.35
N ALA A 2 -2.41 17.49 -2.87
CA ALA A 2 -1.72 16.48 -3.67
C ALA A 2 -0.50 15.90 -2.95
N TYR A 3 -0.31 14.60 -3.09
CA TYR A 3 0.80 13.86 -2.49
C TYR A 3 1.57 13.13 -3.57
N CYS A 4 2.87 12.95 -3.35
CA CYS A 4 3.68 12.12 -4.23
C CYS A 4 3.69 10.68 -3.71
N TYR A 5 3.12 9.76 -4.49
CA TYR A 5 3.04 8.35 -4.12
C TYR A 5 4.42 7.74 -3.80
N TYR A 6 5.41 7.95 -4.67
CA TYR A 6 6.75 7.39 -4.50
C TYR A 6 7.41 7.91 -3.23
N CYS A 7 7.42 9.22 -3.03
CA CYS A 7 8.09 9.82 -1.89
C CYS A 7 7.40 9.48 -0.57
N ARG A 8 6.07 9.32 -0.56
CA ARG A 8 5.34 8.96 0.65
C ARG A 8 5.62 7.54 1.13
N HIS A 9 5.90 6.61 0.22
CA HIS A 9 6.06 5.19 0.56
C HIS A 9 7.51 4.68 0.45
N PHE A 10 8.35 5.32 -0.36
CA PHE A 10 9.69 4.84 -0.72
C PHE A 10 10.82 5.84 -0.37
N SER A 11 10.53 6.92 0.36
CA SER A 11 11.58 7.79 0.89
C SER A 11 12.32 7.09 2.03
N CYS A 12 13.64 6.97 1.89
CA CYS A 12 14.52 6.44 2.93
C CYS A 12 14.77 7.44 4.08
N ASN A 13 14.62 8.74 3.81
CA ASN A 13 14.88 9.79 4.78
C ASN A 13 13.56 10.48 5.16
N ARG A 14 13.02 10.17 6.34
CA ARG A 14 11.88 10.91 6.93
C ARG A 14 12.29 12.25 7.53
N SER A 15 13.44 12.81 7.13
CA SER A 15 13.84 14.11 7.64
C SER A 15 12.84 15.17 7.16
N ASN A 16 12.37 15.97 8.12
CA ASN A 16 11.16 16.80 8.09
C ASN A 16 11.13 17.95 7.05
N ASN A 17 12.00 17.96 6.04
CA ASN A 17 12.21 19.15 5.19
C ASN A 17 11.45 19.17 3.85
N HIS A 18 10.76 18.09 3.45
CA HIS A 18 9.92 18.05 2.24
C HIS A 18 8.51 17.56 2.54
N ASP A 19 7.88 18.25 3.48
CA ASP A 19 6.63 17.88 4.11
C ASP A 19 5.40 17.97 3.18
N ALA A 20 5.39 18.92 2.24
CA ALA A 20 4.25 19.17 1.38
C ALA A 20 3.86 17.98 0.48
N PHE A 21 4.79 17.13 0.05
CA PHE A 21 4.47 16.00 -0.84
C PHE A 21 4.34 14.65 -0.12
N THR A 22 4.52 14.63 1.21
CA THR A 22 4.53 13.40 2.03
C THR A 22 3.50 13.46 3.16
N THR A 23 3.44 14.56 3.93
CA THR A 23 2.58 14.67 5.14
C THR A 23 1.50 15.73 4.99
N THR A 24 1.85 17.00 4.72
CA THR A 24 0.89 18.11 4.71
C THR A 24 0.06 18.20 3.44
N GLY A 25 0.63 17.80 2.31
CA GLY A 25 -0.07 17.78 1.03
C GLY A 25 0.06 19.12 0.28
N PHE A 26 0.50 19.06 -0.96
CA PHE A 26 0.69 20.21 -1.81
C PHE A 26 -0.65 20.84 -2.16
N ASN A 27 -0.77 22.14 -1.93
CA ASN A 27 -2.00 22.90 -2.11
C ASN A 27 -1.82 24.18 -2.94
N ASN A 28 -0.58 24.58 -3.24
CA ASN A 28 -0.28 25.80 -3.97
C ASN A 28 -0.33 25.61 -5.49
N TRP A 29 -1.51 25.29 -6.00
CA TRP A 29 -1.74 24.98 -7.41
C TRP A 29 -1.43 26.15 -8.35
N LYS A 30 -1.62 27.39 -7.89
CA LYS A 30 -1.30 28.60 -8.67
C LYS A 30 0.18 28.64 -9.07
N ARG A 31 1.06 28.07 -8.25
CA ARG A 31 2.51 28.05 -8.46
C ARG A 31 3.03 26.66 -8.86
N ALA A 32 2.14 25.74 -9.26
CA ALA A 32 2.51 24.36 -9.56
C ALA A 32 3.49 24.23 -10.74
N LEU A 33 3.34 25.10 -11.75
CA LEU A 33 4.12 25.09 -12.99
C LEU A 33 5.29 26.08 -12.99
N GLU A 34 5.59 26.73 -11.86
CA GLU A 34 6.74 27.64 -11.80
C GLU A 34 8.05 26.88 -12.01
N ALA A 35 8.89 27.37 -12.92
CA ALA A 35 10.17 26.73 -13.24
C ALA A 35 11.12 26.65 -12.03
N THR A 36 11.07 27.65 -11.14
CA THR A 36 11.92 27.75 -9.94
C THR A 36 11.28 27.13 -8.69
N GLY A 37 10.09 26.54 -8.82
CA GLY A 37 9.27 26.06 -7.71
C GLY A 37 8.34 24.92 -8.08
N GLY A 38 7.31 24.72 -7.26
CA GLY A 38 6.20 23.82 -7.56
C GLY A 38 6.59 22.37 -7.84
N LEU A 39 5.87 21.77 -8.81
CA LEU A 39 5.96 20.36 -9.16
C LEU A 39 7.21 20.04 -9.98
N LEU A 40 7.67 20.97 -10.82
CA LEU A 40 8.82 20.76 -11.71
C LEU A 40 10.12 20.69 -10.92
N LYS A 41 10.35 21.62 -9.98
CA LYS A 41 11.50 21.56 -9.07
C LYS A 41 11.45 20.31 -8.21
N TYR A 42 10.25 19.92 -7.76
CA TYR A 42 10.08 18.75 -6.92
C TYR A 42 10.39 17.44 -7.66
N SER A 43 9.98 17.29 -8.93
CA SER A 43 10.27 16.09 -9.72
C SER A 43 11.78 15.88 -9.94
N GLN A 44 12.55 16.97 -9.99
CA GLN A 44 14.01 16.94 -10.08
C GLN A 44 14.70 16.79 -8.71
N SER A 45 13.95 16.84 -7.60
CA SER A 45 14.54 16.73 -6.27
C SER A 45 15.18 15.36 -6.05
N LYS A 46 16.32 15.34 -5.35
CA LYS A 46 17.03 14.09 -5.00
C LYS A 46 16.12 13.10 -4.30
N LEU A 47 15.26 13.60 -3.39
CA LEU A 47 14.31 12.77 -2.67
C LEU A 47 13.33 12.06 -3.62
N HIS A 48 12.76 12.78 -4.60
CA HIS A 48 11.87 12.18 -5.59
C HIS A 48 12.58 11.16 -6.46
N VAL A 49 13.73 11.52 -7.04
CA VAL A 49 14.51 10.63 -7.91
C VAL A 49 14.91 9.35 -7.17
N THR A 50 15.40 9.45 -5.93
CA THR A 50 15.74 8.28 -5.12
C THR A 50 14.52 7.43 -4.78
N SER A 51 13.40 8.06 -4.40
CA SER A 51 12.16 7.33 -4.07
C SER A 51 11.58 6.60 -5.29
N THR A 52 11.66 7.21 -6.47
CA THR A 52 11.26 6.59 -7.73
C THR A 52 12.14 5.37 -8.05
N LYS A 53 13.47 5.50 -7.93
CA LYS A 53 14.39 4.36 -8.11
C LYS A 53 14.16 3.24 -7.09
N ASN A 54 13.83 3.58 -5.85
CA ASN A 54 13.48 2.60 -4.82
C ASN A 54 12.19 1.85 -5.18
N TYR A 55 11.20 2.56 -5.71
CA TYR A 55 9.97 1.95 -6.21
C TYR A 55 10.24 1.01 -7.39
N GLU A 56 11.02 1.44 -8.38
CA GLU A 56 11.41 0.60 -9.52
C GLU A 56 12.12 -0.67 -9.04
N SER A 57 13.07 -0.54 -8.11
CA SER A 57 13.77 -1.67 -7.50
C SER A 57 12.81 -2.63 -6.79
N TYR A 58 11.82 -2.10 -6.06
CA TYR A 58 10.77 -2.89 -5.42
C TYR A 58 9.91 -3.65 -6.43
N VAL A 59 9.50 -3.00 -7.53
CA VAL A 59 8.71 -3.64 -8.59
C VAL A 59 9.52 -4.76 -9.25
N SER A 60 10.77 -4.51 -9.62
CA SER A 60 11.65 -5.52 -10.21
C SER A 60 11.88 -6.71 -9.28
N GLN A 61 12.09 -6.48 -7.98
CA GLN A 61 12.22 -7.55 -6.98
C GLN A 61 10.93 -8.37 -6.83
N ARG A 62 9.77 -7.71 -6.90
CA ARG A 62 8.46 -8.37 -6.79
C ARG A 62 8.15 -9.22 -8.01
N GLN A 63 8.50 -8.77 -9.22
CA GLN A 63 8.30 -9.53 -10.47
C GLN A 63 9.24 -10.74 -10.55
N SER A 64 10.52 -10.56 -10.22
CA SER A 64 11.53 -11.62 -10.28
C SER A 64 11.49 -12.59 -9.10
N ASN A 65 10.66 -12.35 -8.07
CA ASN A 65 10.72 -13.03 -6.77
C ASN A 65 12.12 -13.05 -6.14
N ALA A 66 13.00 -12.09 -6.50
CA ALA A 66 14.41 -12.08 -6.13
C ALA A 66 14.67 -11.73 -4.65
N ASN A 67 13.65 -11.70 -3.79
CA ASN A 67 13.80 -11.51 -2.37
C ASN A 67 14.74 -12.59 -1.78
N VAL A 68 15.75 -12.17 -1.02
CA VAL A 68 16.76 -13.06 -0.46
C VAL A 68 16.14 -14.20 0.35
N MET A 69 15.09 -13.92 1.13
CA MET A 69 14.41 -14.95 1.93
C MET A 69 13.72 -16.01 1.06
N ASN A 70 13.21 -15.62 -0.11
CA ASN A 70 12.60 -16.57 -1.05
C ASN A 70 13.67 -17.39 -1.79
N LYS A 71 14.89 -16.86 -1.96
CA LYS A 71 16.01 -17.60 -2.53
C LYS A 71 16.61 -18.60 -1.53
N LEU A 72 16.65 -18.23 -0.24
CA LEU A 72 17.12 -19.09 0.84
C LEU A 72 16.16 -20.25 1.10
N ASP A 73 14.85 -19.99 1.02
CA ASP A 73 13.82 -21.00 1.20
C ASP A 73 12.76 -20.90 0.08
N PRO A 74 12.85 -21.75 -0.95
CA PRO A 74 11.87 -21.79 -2.04
C PRO A 74 10.45 -22.18 -1.57
N SER A 75 10.32 -22.95 -0.49
CA SER A 75 9.02 -23.40 0.03
C SER A 75 8.20 -22.22 0.57
N ARG A 76 8.88 -21.18 1.07
CA ARG A 76 8.28 -19.92 1.51
C ARG A 76 7.34 -19.31 0.47
N VAL A 77 7.70 -19.36 -0.82
CA VAL A 77 6.87 -18.80 -1.90
C VAL A 77 5.53 -19.54 -2.00
N ILE A 78 5.55 -20.86 -1.82
CA ILE A 78 4.36 -21.71 -1.83
C ILE A 78 3.46 -21.37 -0.63
N HIS A 79 4.04 -21.23 0.56
CA HIS A 79 3.32 -20.83 1.77
C HIS A 79 2.68 -19.44 1.64
N ILE A 80 3.41 -18.46 1.10
CA ILE A 80 2.89 -17.10 0.85
C ILE A 80 1.70 -17.16 -0.11
N ARG A 81 1.80 -17.92 -1.19
CA ARG A 81 0.69 -18.09 -2.15
C ARG A 81 -0.53 -18.72 -1.50
N LYS A 82 -0.35 -19.81 -0.76
CA LYS A 82 -1.44 -20.52 -0.07
C LYS A 82 -2.14 -19.64 0.97
N ASN A 83 -1.38 -18.84 1.72
CA ASN A 83 -1.95 -17.92 2.71
C ASN A 83 -2.72 -16.78 2.06
N ARG A 84 -2.22 -16.22 0.95
CA ARG A 84 -2.93 -15.18 0.19
C ARG A 84 -4.22 -15.68 -0.42
N ASP A 85 -4.21 -16.88 -1.01
CA ASP A 85 -5.41 -17.52 -1.55
C ASP A 85 -6.50 -17.69 -0.48
N ARG A 86 -6.13 -18.15 0.71
CA ARG A 86 -7.04 -18.24 1.87
C ARG A 86 -7.63 -16.88 2.24
N LEU A 87 -6.80 -15.85 2.36
CA LEU A 87 -7.25 -14.49 2.71
C LEU A 87 -8.19 -13.91 1.64
N ILE A 88 -7.88 -14.10 0.36
CA ILE A 88 -8.75 -13.66 -0.74
C ILE A 88 -10.12 -14.30 -0.60
N LYS A 89 -10.19 -15.61 -0.39
CA LYS A 89 -11.46 -16.34 -0.21
C LYS A 89 -12.25 -15.81 0.99
N ILE A 90 -11.59 -15.62 2.14
CA ILE A 90 -12.22 -15.06 3.34
C ILE A 90 -12.78 -13.66 3.05
N CYS A 91 -11.98 -12.76 2.49
CA CYS A 91 -12.41 -11.40 2.16
C CYS A 91 -13.54 -11.37 1.13
N SER A 92 -13.51 -12.25 0.13
CA SER A 92 -14.57 -12.37 -0.88
C SER A 92 -15.88 -12.84 -0.25
N THR A 93 -15.84 -13.85 0.61
CA THR A 93 -17.01 -14.28 1.39
C THR A 93 -17.52 -13.13 2.25
N ILE A 94 -16.60 -12.39 2.89
CA ILE A 94 -16.99 -11.27 3.73
C ILE A 94 -17.74 -10.21 2.93
N HIS A 95 -17.18 -9.84 1.78
CA HIS A 95 -17.74 -8.85 0.88
C HIS A 95 -19.10 -9.29 0.33
N PHE A 96 -19.23 -10.56 -0.08
CA PHE A 96 -20.49 -11.14 -0.54
C PHE A 96 -21.58 -11.04 0.53
N LEU A 97 -21.29 -11.49 1.76
CA LEU A 97 -22.26 -11.45 2.85
C LEU A 97 -22.66 -10.02 3.21
N ALA A 98 -21.70 -9.08 3.23
CA ALA A 98 -21.97 -7.67 3.47
C ALA A 98 -22.90 -7.08 2.39
N CYS A 99 -22.68 -7.39 1.11
CA CYS A 99 -23.54 -6.95 0.01
C CYS A 99 -24.95 -7.55 0.07
N GLN A 100 -25.10 -8.76 0.62
CA GLN A 100 -26.39 -9.41 0.83
C GLN A 100 -27.03 -9.08 2.19
N MET A 101 -26.39 -8.22 3.00
CA MET A 101 -26.80 -7.92 4.39
C MET A 101 -26.97 -9.17 5.28
N ILE A 102 -26.19 -10.21 5.01
CA ILE A 102 -26.19 -11.45 5.81
C ILE A 102 -25.15 -11.28 6.92
N SER A 103 -25.54 -11.53 8.16
CA SER A 103 -24.62 -11.53 9.30
C SER A 103 -23.72 -12.77 9.26
N PHE A 104 -22.44 -12.62 9.65
CA PHE A 104 -21.51 -13.75 9.81
C PHE A 104 -21.89 -14.72 10.92
N ARG A 105 -22.70 -14.23 11.84
CA ARG A 105 -23.15 -14.94 13.03
C ARG A 105 -24.66 -15.04 12.97
N ASP A 106 -25.18 -16.23 13.24
CA ASP A 106 -26.62 -16.42 13.38
C ASP A 106 -27.15 -15.62 14.58
N HIS A 107 -28.34 -15.05 14.43
CA HIS A 107 -29.03 -14.30 15.48
C HIS A 107 -29.87 -15.27 16.31
N ARG A 108 -29.23 -16.18 17.09
CA ARG A 108 -29.79 -16.89 18.27
C ARG A 108 -28.77 -17.86 18.87
N GLU A 109 -28.09 -17.43 19.93
CA GLU A 109 -27.44 -18.33 20.89
C GLU A 109 -28.20 -18.37 22.23
N ASN A 110 -29.50 -18.03 22.23
CA ASN A 110 -30.28 -17.99 23.47
C ASN A 110 -31.77 -18.33 23.31
N SER A 111 -32.13 -19.19 22.36
CA SER A 111 -33.34 -20.01 22.54
C SER A 111 -32.98 -21.10 23.53
N GLN A 112 -33.15 -20.78 24.81
CA GLN A 112 -33.15 -21.74 25.91
C GLN A 112 -33.95 -22.97 25.49
N TYR A 113 -33.32 -24.14 25.56
CA TYR A 113 -34.04 -25.41 25.58
C TYR A 113 -34.89 -25.40 26.85
N VAL A 114 -36.17 -25.08 26.72
CA VAL A 114 -37.18 -25.36 27.74
C VAL A 114 -37.85 -26.66 27.32
N PHE A 115 -37.78 -27.62 28.24
CA PHE A 115 -38.31 -28.99 28.17
C PHE A 115 -39.79 -29.04 27.81
#